data_AF-A0AAV4LJJ8-F1
#
_entry.id   AF-A0AAV4LJJ8-F1
#
_cell.length_a   1.000
_cell.length_b   1.000
_cell.length_c   1.000
_cell.angle_alpha   90.00
_cell.angle_beta   90.00
_cell.angle_gamma   90.00
#
_symmetry.space_group_name_H-M   'P 1'
#
loop_
_entity.id
_entity.type
_entity.pdbx_description
1 polymer ?
#
loop_
_entity_poly.entity_id
_entity_poly.type
_entity_poly.pdbx_seq_one_letter_code
_entity_poly.pdbx_strand_id
1 'polypeptide(L)'
;MSEQKMISARVEREYDFVRNQWDNNVFFQIHDSALYSFFLAEISPMQLHTLVTLALFMDESGKIEISVADMAKALSISFHQVNKRIEDLLNFRFRDKPIIHVTRPQGKTDSDKISVEFLPISPITIHDGNVGAAESVAFTPQNPDYLYGFLQNMMGVQELSDADREILKKLQDYPLELPPQVIEVLIEHVFEYKGFFDRQYLMTIATSWSFACIQTKEQAVQWIEETSKFTSAVQELDAKSYLTQYLRDRLKRQPTGTQIGIIHQLLEKPYEFEPGCVEVLIEHVISQQILSKGKPDFPKRYVEVIAQEWLERGVRTRQTALEAIAEWNASHALQLPNTSADTKERPLIQQKREKPVKVRSSYIEKLRKAGAR
;
A
#
# COMPACT_ATOMS: atom_id res chain seq x y z
N MET A 1 -19.65 -18.07 17.05
CA MET A 1 -19.24 -17.11 16.01
C MET A 1 -20.42 -16.20 15.77
N SER A 2 -20.37 -14.98 16.28
CA SER A 2 -21.47 -14.02 16.13
C SER A 2 -21.50 -13.53 14.68
N GLU A 3 -22.64 -13.69 14.00
CA GLU A 3 -22.86 -13.13 12.68
C GLU A 3 -22.62 -11.61 12.73
N GLN A 4 -21.52 -11.17 12.15
CA GLN A 4 -21.11 -9.77 12.19
C GLN A 4 -21.94 -9.02 11.14
N LYS A 5 -23.00 -8.36 11.62
CA LYS A 5 -23.92 -7.54 10.83
C LYS A 5 -23.14 -6.39 10.20
N MET A 6 -23.33 -6.11 8.91
CA MET A 6 -22.59 -5.05 8.22
C MET A 6 -23.50 -3.94 7.74
N ILE A 7 -24.72 -4.28 7.36
CA ILE A 7 -25.78 -3.31 7.09
C ILE A 7 -27.02 -3.79 7.85
N SER A 8 -27.92 -2.95 8.29
CA SER A 8 -29.22 -3.41 8.80
C SER A 8 -30.28 -2.35 8.60
N ALA A 9 -31.51 -2.79 8.41
CA ALA A 9 -32.66 -1.93 8.52
C ALA A 9 -33.28 -2.11 9.92
N ARG A 10 -33.51 -1.02 10.63
CA ARG A 10 -34.23 -1.01 11.91
C ARG A 10 -35.50 -0.21 11.75
N VAL A 11 -36.63 -0.78 12.10
CA VAL A 11 -37.91 -0.09 12.11
C VAL A 11 -38.27 0.20 13.57
N GLU A 12 -38.40 1.47 13.92
CA GLU A 12 -38.90 1.89 15.23
C GLU A 12 -40.30 2.50 15.05
N ARG A 13 -41.24 2.05 15.87
CA ARG A 13 -42.62 2.56 15.92
C ARG A 13 -42.74 3.50 17.10
N GLU A 14 -43.04 4.76 16.82
CA GLU A 14 -43.29 5.77 17.84
C GLU A 14 -44.75 6.23 17.77
N TYR A 15 -45.42 6.30 18.92
CA TYR A 15 -46.76 6.85 18.98
C TYR A 15 -46.70 8.33 19.34
N ASP A 16 -47.00 9.20 18.37
CA ASP A 16 -47.10 10.63 18.62
C ASP A 16 -48.45 10.93 19.28
N PHE A 17 -48.43 11.12 20.60
CA PHE A 17 -49.62 11.49 21.39
C PHE A 17 -50.21 12.85 21.00
N VAL A 18 -49.41 13.77 20.41
CA VAL A 18 -49.88 15.10 19.98
C VAL A 18 -50.65 14.99 18.67
N ARG A 19 -50.18 14.14 17.74
CA ARG A 19 -50.82 13.90 16.45
C ARG A 19 -51.84 12.76 16.46
N ASN A 20 -51.86 11.96 17.53
CA ASN A 20 -52.68 10.76 17.67
C ASN A 20 -52.48 9.79 16.49
N GLN A 21 -51.22 9.61 16.08
CA GLN A 21 -50.78 8.82 14.93
C GLN A 21 -49.55 8.00 15.29
N TRP A 22 -49.42 6.83 14.65
CA TRP A 22 -48.21 6.02 14.70
C TRP A 22 -47.27 6.49 13.61
N ASP A 23 -46.07 6.91 14.01
CA ASP A 23 -44.97 7.23 13.10
C ASP A 23 -44.02 6.03 13.04
N ASN A 24 -43.72 5.59 11.82
CA ASN A 24 -42.76 4.53 11.54
C ASN A 24 -41.44 5.17 11.10
N ASN A 25 -40.40 5.01 11.90
CA ASN A 25 -39.05 5.46 11.56
C ASN A 25 -38.22 4.29 11.06
N VAL A 26 -37.85 4.32 9.77
CA VAL A 26 -36.96 3.32 9.17
C VAL A 26 -35.53 3.86 9.17
N PHE A 27 -34.64 3.18 9.89
CA PHE A 27 -33.23 3.49 9.96
C PHE A 27 -32.43 2.51 9.10
N PHE A 28 -31.68 3.04 8.15
CA PHE A 28 -30.61 2.30 7.48
C PHE A 28 -29.32 2.46 8.27
N GLN A 29 -28.85 1.37 8.87
CA GLN A 29 -27.64 1.35 9.68
C GLN A 29 -26.52 0.66 8.90
N ILE A 30 -25.37 1.31 8.82
CA ILE A 30 -24.13 0.70 8.35
C ILE A 30 -23.27 0.47 9.59
N HIS A 31 -22.90 -0.78 9.83
CA HIS A 31 -22.05 -1.16 10.96
C HIS A 31 -20.58 -1.04 10.56
N ASP A 32 -19.70 -0.87 11.54
CA ASP A 32 -18.26 -0.70 11.31
C ASP A 32 -17.64 -1.90 10.58
N SER A 33 -18.20 -3.09 10.75
CA SER A 33 -17.82 -4.30 10.01
C SER A 33 -17.98 -4.16 8.48
N ALA A 34 -18.81 -3.24 7.97
CA ALA A 34 -18.91 -2.94 6.54
C ALA A 34 -17.63 -2.33 5.97
N LEU A 35 -16.83 -1.63 6.79
CA LEU A 35 -15.54 -1.09 6.40
C LEU A 35 -14.50 -2.20 6.21
N TYR A 36 -14.47 -3.16 7.13
CA TYR A 36 -13.43 -4.20 7.18
C TYR A 36 -13.73 -5.44 6.34
N SER A 37 -14.97 -5.58 5.90
CA SER A 37 -15.45 -6.72 5.11
C SER A 37 -15.17 -6.61 3.60
N PHE A 38 -14.56 -5.51 3.15
CA PHE A 38 -14.43 -5.11 1.74
C PHE A 38 -15.75 -4.87 1.00
N PHE A 39 -16.90 -4.95 1.68
CA PHE A 39 -18.18 -4.71 1.04
C PHE A 39 -18.26 -3.32 0.40
N LEU A 40 -17.83 -2.29 1.12
CA LEU A 40 -17.81 -0.91 0.60
C LEU A 40 -16.77 -0.69 -0.51
N ALA A 41 -15.76 -1.55 -0.60
CA ALA A 41 -14.77 -1.53 -1.68
C ALA A 41 -15.26 -2.25 -2.94
N GLU A 42 -16.04 -3.33 -2.78
CA GLU A 42 -16.58 -4.13 -3.89
C GLU A 42 -17.85 -3.54 -4.48
N ILE A 43 -18.71 -2.94 -3.66
CA ILE A 43 -19.95 -2.31 -4.15
C ILE A 43 -19.63 -0.96 -4.80
N SER A 44 -20.10 -0.75 -6.02
CA SER A 44 -19.91 0.56 -6.66
C SER A 44 -20.70 1.66 -5.93
N PRO A 45 -20.24 2.91 -5.94
CA PRO A 45 -20.99 4.03 -5.34
C PRO A 45 -22.43 4.16 -5.88
N MET A 46 -22.65 3.80 -7.14
CA MET A 46 -23.98 3.82 -7.75
C MET A 46 -24.88 2.69 -7.22
N GLN A 47 -24.34 1.48 -7.06
CA GLN A 47 -25.06 0.35 -6.48
C GLN A 47 -25.39 0.60 -5.00
N LEU A 48 -24.44 1.15 -4.23
CA LEU A 48 -24.66 1.51 -2.83
C LEU A 48 -25.75 2.57 -2.70
N HIS A 49 -25.71 3.62 -3.54
CA HIS A 49 -26.75 4.64 -3.55
C HIS A 49 -28.13 4.04 -3.84
N THR A 50 -28.24 3.15 -4.84
CA THR A 50 -29.50 2.46 -5.15
C THR A 50 -29.96 1.51 -4.04
N LEU A 51 -29.02 0.82 -3.37
CA LEU A 51 -29.29 -0.05 -2.23
C LEU A 51 -29.88 0.73 -1.05
N VAL A 52 -29.27 1.87 -0.71
CA VAL A 52 -29.74 2.77 0.36
C VAL A 52 -31.14 3.28 0.04
N THR A 53 -31.36 3.75 -1.20
CA THR A 53 -32.69 4.22 -1.62
C THR A 53 -33.74 3.11 -1.49
N LEU A 54 -33.43 1.89 -1.96
CA LEU A 54 -34.33 0.75 -1.82
C LEU A 54 -34.68 0.45 -0.36
N ALA A 55 -33.67 0.46 0.53
CA ALA A 55 -33.88 0.17 1.94
C ALA A 55 -34.78 1.19 2.65
N LEU A 56 -34.82 2.45 2.17
CA LEU A 56 -35.71 3.47 2.72
C LEU A 56 -37.18 3.28 2.32
N PHE A 57 -37.47 2.45 1.31
CA PHE A 57 -38.83 2.07 0.91
C PHE A 57 -39.28 0.73 1.51
N MET A 58 -38.51 0.21 2.47
CA MET A 58 -38.83 -1.04 3.15
C MET A 58 -40.03 -0.86 4.06
N ASP A 59 -40.97 -1.80 3.98
CA ASP A 59 -42.09 -1.89 4.89
C ASP A 59 -41.73 -2.61 6.19
N GLU A 60 -42.72 -2.71 7.09
CA GLU A 60 -42.58 -3.35 8.40
C GLU A 60 -42.27 -4.85 8.32
N SER A 61 -42.55 -5.48 7.18
CA SER A 61 -42.28 -6.90 6.91
C SER A 61 -40.91 -7.15 6.26
N GLY A 62 -40.13 -6.10 6.03
CA GLY A 62 -38.86 -6.18 5.33
C GLY A 62 -38.99 -6.27 3.81
N LYS A 63 -40.21 -6.12 3.27
CA LYS A 63 -40.47 -6.14 1.83
C LYS A 63 -40.46 -4.72 1.29
N ILE A 64 -39.98 -4.58 0.07
CA ILE A 64 -39.99 -3.30 -0.63
C ILE A 64 -40.95 -3.44 -1.80
N GLU A 65 -42.05 -2.70 -1.76
CA GLU A 65 -42.97 -2.56 -2.90
C GLU A 65 -42.88 -1.14 -3.44
N ILE A 66 -42.12 -0.97 -4.52
CA ILE A 66 -41.88 0.35 -5.11
C ILE A 66 -42.18 0.35 -6.61
N SER A 67 -42.78 1.43 -7.10
CA SER A 67 -42.91 1.67 -8.54
C SER A 67 -41.61 2.19 -9.14
N VAL A 68 -41.33 1.85 -10.41
CA VAL A 68 -40.15 2.39 -11.11
C VAL A 68 -40.19 3.93 -11.17
N ALA A 69 -41.39 4.52 -11.19
CA ALA A 69 -41.59 5.97 -11.18
C ALA A 69 -41.15 6.62 -9.87
N ASP A 70 -41.50 6.02 -8.73
CA ASP A 70 -41.12 6.53 -7.41
C ASP A 70 -39.61 6.43 -7.21
N MET A 71 -38.99 5.35 -7.68
CA MET A 71 -37.55 5.20 -7.64
C MET A 71 -36.83 6.20 -8.56
N ALA A 72 -37.35 6.43 -9.77
CA ALA A 72 -36.81 7.44 -10.68
C ALA A 72 -36.84 8.85 -10.05
N LYS A 73 -37.94 9.17 -9.36
CA LYS A 73 -38.10 10.43 -8.63
C LYS A 73 -37.14 10.53 -7.45
N ALA A 74 -37.02 9.46 -6.64
CA ALA A 74 -36.14 9.44 -5.47
C ALA A 74 -34.66 9.59 -5.86
N LEU A 75 -34.22 8.91 -6.92
CA LEU A 75 -32.85 8.96 -7.41
C LEU A 75 -32.57 10.15 -8.35
N SER A 76 -33.60 10.89 -8.77
CA SER A 76 -33.53 11.96 -9.78
C SER A 76 -32.89 11.51 -11.10
N ILE A 77 -33.28 10.33 -11.59
CA ILE A 77 -32.76 9.73 -12.83
C ILE A 77 -33.89 9.28 -13.76
N SER A 78 -33.56 8.93 -15.00
CA SER A 78 -34.56 8.42 -15.95
C SER A 78 -35.01 6.99 -15.61
N PHE A 79 -36.23 6.62 -16.00
CA PHE A 79 -36.77 5.25 -15.84
C PHE A 79 -35.83 4.16 -16.39
N HIS A 80 -35.21 4.42 -17.55
CA HIS A 80 -34.25 3.48 -18.14
C HIS A 80 -33.01 3.30 -17.26
N GLN A 81 -32.50 4.37 -16.65
CA GLN A 81 -31.37 4.30 -15.73
C GLN A 81 -31.74 3.58 -14.42
N VAL A 82 -32.98 3.73 -13.94
CA VAL A 82 -33.49 2.97 -12.79
C VAL A 82 -33.42 1.46 -13.08
N ASN A 83 -34.01 1.02 -14.18
CA ASN A 83 -34.03 -0.40 -14.55
C ASN A 83 -32.61 -0.96 -14.69
N LYS A 84 -31.71 -0.21 -15.34
CA LYS A 84 -30.29 -0.58 -15.45
C LYS A 84 -29.63 -0.72 -14.07
N ARG A 85 -29.85 0.23 -13.15
CA ARG A 85 -29.27 0.15 -11.80
C ARG A 85 -29.83 -1.01 -10.98
N ILE A 86 -31.12 -1.33 -11.14
CA ILE A 86 -31.73 -2.50 -10.51
C ILE A 86 -31.09 -3.78 -11.06
N GLU A 87 -30.89 -3.88 -12.37
CA GLU A 87 -30.21 -5.02 -13.01
C GLU A 87 -28.74 -5.13 -12.55
N ASP A 88 -28.01 -4.02 -12.48
CA ASP A 88 -26.64 -3.97 -11.99
C ASP A 88 -26.54 -4.42 -10.52
N LEU A 89 -27.54 -4.09 -9.70
CA LEU A 89 -27.62 -4.52 -8.30
C LEU A 89 -28.05 -5.99 -8.16
N LEU A 90 -28.94 -6.47 -9.05
CA LEU A 90 -29.34 -7.88 -9.15
C LEU A 90 -28.18 -8.79 -9.59
N ASN A 91 -27.26 -8.27 -10.40
CA ASN A 91 -26.08 -8.99 -10.86
C ASN A 91 -24.92 -8.92 -9.86
N PHE A 92 -24.93 -7.95 -8.95
CA PHE A 92 -23.89 -7.83 -7.93
C PHE A 92 -23.89 -9.06 -7.01
N ARG A 93 -22.70 -9.60 -6.75
CA ARG A 93 -22.46 -10.71 -5.84
C ARG A 93 -21.39 -10.28 -4.86
N PHE A 94 -21.69 -10.41 -3.58
CA PHE A 94 -20.71 -10.23 -2.52
C PHE A 94 -20.36 -11.61 -1.98
N ARG A 95 -19.08 -12.01 -2.07
CA ARG A 95 -18.62 -13.36 -1.73
C ARG A 95 -19.45 -14.47 -2.40
N ASP A 96 -19.68 -14.30 -3.70
CA ASP A 96 -20.50 -15.19 -4.55
C ASP A 96 -21.99 -15.29 -4.19
N LYS A 97 -22.49 -14.42 -3.29
CA LYS A 97 -23.89 -14.44 -2.84
C LYS A 97 -24.67 -13.23 -3.33
N PRO A 98 -25.91 -13.40 -3.81
CA PRO A 98 -26.79 -12.30 -4.17
C PRO A 98 -27.27 -11.55 -2.93
N ILE A 99 -27.40 -10.22 -3.06
CA ILE A 99 -27.83 -9.32 -1.96
C ILE A 99 -29.32 -9.01 -2.03
N ILE A 100 -29.87 -8.90 -3.24
CA ILE A 100 -31.29 -8.65 -3.48
C ILE A 100 -31.91 -9.74 -4.35
N HIS A 101 -33.17 -10.06 -4.08
CA HIS A 101 -34.02 -10.81 -4.98
C HIS A 101 -35.18 -9.92 -5.43
N VAL A 102 -35.48 -9.91 -6.73
CA VAL A 102 -36.59 -9.14 -7.29
C VAL A 102 -37.67 -10.09 -7.78
N THR A 103 -38.87 -9.95 -7.23
CA THR A 103 -40.07 -10.65 -7.67
C THR A 103 -40.94 -9.65 -8.43
N ARG A 104 -41.20 -9.92 -9.71
CA ARG A 104 -42.16 -9.13 -10.50
C ARG A 104 -43.52 -9.83 -10.46
N PRO A 105 -44.59 -9.21 -9.92
CA PRO A 105 -45.90 -9.82 -9.91
C PRO A 105 -46.39 -10.00 -11.36
N GLN A 106 -46.55 -11.25 -11.80
CA GLN A 106 -47.19 -11.55 -13.08
C GLN A 106 -48.71 -11.42 -12.92
N GLY A 107 -49.23 -10.22 -13.17
CA GLY A 107 -50.66 -9.92 -13.09
C GLY A 107 -51.05 -8.70 -13.90
N LYS A 108 -52.17 -8.79 -14.63
CA LYS A 108 -52.59 -7.91 -15.73
C LYS A 108 -53.01 -6.47 -15.36
N THR A 109 -52.73 -5.99 -14.15
CA THR A 109 -53.38 -4.76 -13.63
C THR A 109 -52.48 -3.74 -12.94
N ASP A 110 -51.19 -4.02 -12.69
CA ASP A 110 -50.28 -3.02 -12.11
C ASP A 110 -48.81 -3.32 -12.52
N SER A 111 -48.52 -3.16 -13.81
CA SER A 111 -47.27 -3.60 -14.46
C SER A 111 -45.99 -2.91 -14.01
N ASP A 112 -46.10 -1.92 -13.11
CA ASP A 112 -45.01 -0.98 -12.83
C ASP A 112 -44.43 -1.12 -11.41
N LYS A 113 -44.99 -2.01 -10.58
CA LYS A 113 -44.50 -2.27 -9.22
C LYS A 113 -43.52 -3.45 -9.19
N ILE A 114 -42.42 -3.23 -8.50
CA ILE A 114 -41.37 -4.22 -8.27
C ILE A 114 -41.38 -4.57 -6.79
N SER A 115 -41.50 -5.86 -6.47
CA SER A 115 -41.30 -6.36 -5.11
C SER A 115 -39.84 -6.79 -4.96
N VAL A 116 -39.10 -6.16 -4.05
CA VAL A 116 -37.69 -6.48 -3.76
C VAL A 116 -37.58 -7.02 -2.34
N GLU A 117 -36.82 -8.10 -2.18
CA GLU A 117 -36.53 -8.73 -0.89
C GLU A 117 -35.01 -8.77 -0.68
N PHE A 118 -34.55 -8.35 0.50
CA PHE A 118 -33.15 -8.52 0.91
C PHE A 118 -32.95 -9.96 1.40
N LEU A 119 -31.97 -10.67 0.83
CA LEU A 119 -31.74 -12.07 1.20
C LEU A 119 -30.98 -12.15 2.54
N PRO A 120 -31.29 -13.11 3.44
CA PRO A 120 -30.68 -13.22 4.78
C PRO A 120 -29.20 -13.62 4.79
N ILE A 121 -28.60 -13.86 3.62
CA ILE A 121 -27.16 -14.07 3.43
C ILE A 121 -26.45 -12.79 2.96
N SER A 122 -27.23 -11.73 2.74
CA SER A 122 -26.79 -10.35 2.70
C SER A 122 -26.38 -9.95 4.11
N PRO A 123 -25.41 -9.03 4.29
CA PRO A 123 -25.05 -8.50 5.59
C PRO A 123 -26.16 -7.75 6.36
N ILE A 124 -27.41 -7.83 5.89
CA ILE A 124 -28.63 -7.13 6.32
C ILE A 124 -29.49 -8.08 7.16
N THR A 125 -29.42 -7.93 8.49
CA THR A 125 -30.34 -8.59 9.43
C THR A 125 -31.36 -7.60 9.97
N ILE A 126 -32.64 -7.97 9.98
CA ILE A 126 -33.73 -7.26 10.66
C ILE A 126 -33.77 -7.74 12.11
N HIS A 127 -33.85 -6.84 13.08
CA HIS A 127 -33.93 -7.20 14.50
C HIS A 127 -35.31 -6.91 15.07
N ASP A 128 -35.96 -7.96 15.57
CA ASP A 128 -36.90 -7.86 16.69
C ASP A 128 -36.11 -8.13 17.99
N GLY A 129 -36.20 -7.22 18.95
CA GLY A 129 -35.38 -7.26 20.15
C GLY A 129 -35.92 -8.21 21.21
N ASN A 130 -35.17 -9.29 21.53
CA ASN A 130 -35.07 -9.75 22.92
C ASN A 130 -33.92 -10.75 23.16
N VAL A 131 -33.43 -10.76 24.42
CA VAL A 131 -32.50 -11.69 25.08
C VAL A 131 -31.01 -11.49 24.75
N GLY A 132 -30.06 -11.37 25.68
CA GLY A 132 -30.04 -11.63 27.12
C GLY A 132 -28.67 -12.25 27.45
N ALA A 133 -27.93 -11.64 28.38
CA ALA A 133 -26.60 -12.07 28.79
C ALA A 133 -26.62 -13.40 29.57
N ALA A 134 -25.60 -14.25 29.38
CA ALA A 134 -24.96 -15.03 30.44
C ALA A 134 -23.71 -15.78 29.92
N GLU A 135 -22.72 -15.84 30.81
CA GLU A 135 -21.33 -16.29 30.70
C GLU A 135 -21.15 -17.82 30.57
N SER A 136 -19.98 -18.25 30.05
CA SER A 136 -19.16 -19.27 30.72
C SER A 136 -17.69 -19.18 30.25
N VAL A 137 -16.77 -19.23 31.21
CA VAL A 137 -15.32 -19.04 31.01
C VAL A 137 -14.66 -20.37 30.67
N ALA A 138 -14.10 -20.46 29.46
CA ALA A 138 -13.17 -21.51 29.04
C ALA A 138 -11.94 -20.84 28.41
N PHE A 139 -10.74 -21.29 28.82
CA PHE A 139 -9.46 -20.87 28.25
C PHE A 139 -9.46 -21.10 26.73
N THR A 140 -9.64 -20.03 25.98
CA THR A 140 -9.71 -19.98 24.53
C THR A 140 -8.93 -18.75 24.05
N PRO A 141 -8.53 -18.68 22.76
CA PRO A 141 -7.88 -17.52 22.13
C PRO A 141 -8.64 -16.17 22.25
N GLN A 142 -9.74 -16.14 22.98
CA GLN A 142 -10.56 -14.97 23.31
C GLN A 142 -10.15 -14.32 24.64
N ASN A 143 -9.21 -14.89 25.39
CA ASN A 143 -8.71 -14.29 26.63
C ASN A 143 -7.55 -13.31 26.32
N PRO A 144 -7.71 -11.98 26.53
CA PRO A 144 -6.67 -10.98 26.22
C PRO A 144 -5.33 -11.24 26.93
N ASP A 145 -5.33 -12.01 28.02
CA ASP A 145 -4.13 -12.31 28.79
C ASP A 145 -3.19 -13.34 28.14
N TYR A 146 -3.65 -14.08 27.13
CA TYR A 146 -2.83 -15.14 26.55
C TYR A 146 -1.61 -14.59 25.78
N LEU A 147 -1.76 -13.43 25.12
CA LEU A 147 -0.69 -12.81 24.35
C LEU A 147 0.46 -12.34 25.24
N TYR A 148 0.16 -12.00 26.50
CA TYR A 148 1.20 -11.71 27.49
C TYR A 148 2.03 -12.96 27.79
N GLY A 149 1.38 -14.10 28.04
CA GLY A 149 2.08 -15.36 28.27
C GLY A 149 2.92 -15.80 27.07
N PHE A 150 2.41 -15.61 25.86
CA PHE A 150 3.15 -15.90 24.63
C PHE A 150 4.43 -15.06 24.51
N LEU A 151 4.33 -13.74 24.69
CA LEU A 151 5.49 -12.86 24.60
C LEU A 151 6.50 -13.09 25.74
N GLN A 152 6.04 -13.40 26.96
CA GLN A 152 6.90 -13.79 28.09
C GLN A 152 7.76 -15.02 27.75
N ASN A 153 7.12 -16.05 27.18
CA ASN A 153 7.81 -17.27 26.79
C ASN A 153 8.86 -17.03 25.69
N MET A 154 8.55 -16.19 24.70
CA MET A 154 9.50 -15.84 23.63
C MET A 154 10.68 -14.98 24.12
N MET A 155 10.44 -14.06 25.05
CA MET A 155 11.49 -13.22 25.63
C MET A 155 12.30 -13.93 26.72
N GLY A 156 11.81 -15.07 27.25
CA GLY A 156 12.42 -15.77 28.38
C GLY A 156 12.36 -14.99 29.70
N VAL A 157 11.37 -14.10 29.87
CA VAL A 157 11.23 -13.22 31.04
C VAL A 157 10.04 -13.63 31.91
N GLN A 158 10.19 -13.52 33.24
CA GLN A 158 9.11 -13.83 34.18
C GLN A 158 8.00 -12.76 34.18
N GLU A 159 8.33 -11.49 33.90
CA GLU A 159 7.37 -10.38 33.86
C GLU A 159 7.63 -9.48 32.64
N LEU A 160 6.53 -9.09 31.97
CA LEU A 160 6.54 -8.11 30.89
C LEU A 160 6.54 -6.69 31.44
N SER A 161 7.28 -5.80 30.78
CA SER A 161 7.21 -4.36 31.08
C SER A 161 5.82 -3.81 30.76
N ASP A 162 5.41 -2.76 31.48
CA ASP A 162 4.12 -2.09 31.23
C ASP A 162 4.01 -1.58 29.79
N ALA A 163 5.13 -1.15 29.19
CA ALA A 163 5.18 -0.70 27.81
C ALA A 163 4.88 -1.83 26.81
N ASP A 164 5.35 -3.05 27.06
CA ASP A 164 5.07 -4.21 26.20
C ASP A 164 3.61 -4.65 26.30
N ARG A 165 3.06 -4.59 27.52
CA ARG A 165 1.64 -4.86 27.77
C ARG A 165 0.75 -3.85 27.07
N GLU A 166 1.11 -2.57 27.11
CA GLU A 166 0.37 -1.49 26.46
C GLU A 166 0.39 -1.65 24.93
N ILE A 167 1.51 -2.08 24.35
CA ILE A 167 1.60 -2.34 22.90
C ILE A 167 0.68 -3.49 22.50
N LEU A 168 0.70 -4.62 23.22
CA LEU A 168 -0.17 -5.75 22.90
C LEU A 168 -1.66 -5.40 23.00
N LYS A 169 -2.03 -4.50 23.92
CA LYS A 169 -3.39 -3.91 23.96
C LYS A 169 -3.67 -3.08 22.72
N LYS A 170 -2.76 -2.16 22.35
CA LYS A 170 -2.90 -1.33 21.15
C LYS A 170 -3.01 -2.11 19.84
N LEU A 171 -2.43 -3.32 19.77
CA LEU A 171 -2.56 -4.19 18.60
C LEU A 171 -3.97 -4.81 18.50
N GLN A 172 -4.59 -5.13 19.64
CA GLN A 172 -5.93 -5.70 19.71
C GLN A 172 -7.03 -4.62 19.63
N ASP A 173 -6.73 -3.42 20.13
CA ASP A 173 -7.66 -2.30 20.18
C ASP A 173 -7.63 -1.48 18.87
N TYR A 174 -8.65 -0.64 18.69
CA TYR A 174 -8.70 0.33 17.60
C TYR A 174 -7.48 1.26 17.65
N PRO A 175 -6.79 1.53 16.51
CA PRO A 175 -7.25 1.31 15.13
C PRO A 175 -6.77 0.01 14.45
N LEU A 176 -6.02 -0.84 15.14
CA LEU A 176 -5.33 -1.97 14.49
C LEU A 176 -6.19 -3.25 14.45
N GLU A 177 -6.92 -3.54 15.52
CA GLU A 177 -7.88 -4.66 15.66
C GLU A 177 -7.36 -5.99 15.11
N LEU A 178 -6.07 -6.28 15.33
CA LEU A 178 -5.47 -7.51 14.83
C LEU A 178 -5.93 -8.70 15.67
N PRO A 179 -6.40 -9.78 15.03
CA PRO A 179 -6.74 -10.99 15.77
C PRO A 179 -5.54 -11.51 16.53
N PRO A 180 -5.75 -12.07 17.72
CA PRO A 180 -4.62 -12.49 18.54
C PRO A 180 -3.69 -13.51 17.85
N GLN A 181 -4.24 -14.41 17.02
CA GLN A 181 -3.44 -15.38 16.27
C GLN A 181 -2.57 -14.71 15.19
N VAL A 182 -3.01 -13.56 14.66
CA VAL A 182 -2.22 -12.75 13.72
C VAL A 182 -1.13 -12.01 14.47
N ILE A 183 -1.41 -11.53 15.68
CA ILE A 183 -0.42 -10.89 16.55
C ILE A 183 0.71 -11.88 16.91
N GLU A 184 0.40 -13.16 17.16
CA GLU A 184 1.44 -14.19 17.38
C GLU A 184 2.43 -14.25 16.21
N VAL A 185 1.92 -14.41 14.99
CA VAL A 185 2.75 -14.49 13.77
C VAL A 185 3.55 -13.21 13.57
N LEU A 186 2.94 -12.05 13.87
CA LEU A 186 3.62 -10.77 13.79
C LEU A 186 4.81 -10.70 14.75
N ILE A 187 4.62 -11.13 16.00
CA ILE A 187 5.69 -11.13 17.01
C ILE A 187 6.79 -12.11 16.57
N GLU A 188 6.43 -13.33 16.15
CA GLU A 188 7.39 -14.32 15.61
C GLU A 188 8.23 -13.74 14.48
N HIS A 189 7.57 -13.10 13.51
CA HIS A 189 8.23 -12.48 12.36
C HIS A 189 9.21 -11.37 12.76
N VAL A 190 8.82 -10.52 13.72
CA VAL A 190 9.71 -9.46 14.24
C VAL A 190 10.95 -10.06 14.89
N PHE A 191 10.79 -11.12 15.68
CA PHE A 191 11.92 -11.82 16.30
C PHE A 191 12.82 -12.50 15.28
N GLU A 192 12.27 -13.15 14.26
CA GLU A 192 13.05 -13.79 13.20
C GLU A 192 13.87 -12.77 12.40
N TYR A 193 13.28 -11.61 12.09
CA TYR A 193 13.94 -10.58 11.29
C TYR A 193 14.97 -9.74 12.06
N LYS A 194 14.68 -9.38 13.32
CA LYS A 194 15.54 -8.48 14.13
C LYS A 194 16.40 -9.21 15.17
N GLY A 195 16.02 -10.43 15.56
CA GLY A 195 16.64 -11.16 16.67
C GLY A 195 16.23 -10.68 18.07
N PHE A 196 15.41 -9.63 18.17
CA PHE A 196 14.88 -9.09 19.43
C PHE A 196 13.51 -8.42 19.22
N PHE A 197 12.78 -8.19 20.31
CA PHE A 197 11.47 -7.53 20.27
C PHE A 197 11.58 -6.02 20.03
N ASP A 198 11.50 -5.60 18.76
CA ASP A 198 11.47 -4.19 18.38
C ASP A 198 10.03 -3.67 18.29
N ARG A 199 9.65 -2.87 19.28
CA ARG A 199 8.33 -2.24 19.43
C ARG A 199 7.94 -1.37 18.24
N GLN A 200 8.87 -0.57 17.75
CA GLN A 200 8.58 0.42 16.70
C GLN A 200 8.42 -0.29 15.35
N TYR A 201 9.27 -1.28 15.10
CA TYR A 201 9.18 -2.12 13.91
C TYR A 201 7.89 -2.94 13.91
N LEU A 202 7.55 -3.55 15.04
CA LEU A 202 6.30 -4.30 15.21
C LEU A 202 5.08 -3.44 14.91
N MET A 203 4.99 -2.22 15.46
CA MET A 203 3.86 -1.32 15.21
C MET A 203 3.76 -0.89 13.73
N THR A 204 4.91 -0.74 13.06
CA THR A 204 4.95 -0.40 11.64
C THR A 204 4.35 -1.53 10.79
N ILE A 205 4.75 -2.77 11.06
CA ILE A 205 4.22 -3.93 10.35
C ILE A 205 2.75 -4.17 10.72
N ALA A 206 2.39 -4.05 12.00
CA ALA A 206 1.02 -4.16 12.48
C ALA A 206 0.07 -3.22 11.73
N THR A 207 0.51 -1.97 11.53
CA THR A 207 -0.23 -0.96 10.78
C THR A 207 -0.41 -1.41 9.32
N SER A 208 0.64 -1.92 8.69
CA SER A 208 0.55 -2.45 7.33
C SER A 208 -0.39 -3.66 7.24
N TRP A 209 -0.35 -4.57 8.20
CA TRP A 209 -1.17 -5.78 8.23
C TRP A 209 -2.64 -5.48 8.52
N SER A 210 -2.90 -4.49 9.37
CA SER A 210 -4.23 -3.95 9.62
C SER A 210 -4.81 -3.33 8.35
N PHE A 211 -4.03 -2.51 7.61
CA PHE A 211 -4.45 -1.98 6.31
C PHE A 211 -4.66 -3.05 5.24
N ALA A 212 -3.91 -4.15 5.30
CA ALA A 212 -4.08 -5.31 4.44
C ALA A 212 -5.23 -6.24 4.90
N CYS A 213 -5.92 -5.90 6.00
CA CYS A 213 -7.00 -6.67 6.60
C CYS A 213 -6.65 -8.15 6.84
N ILE A 214 -5.45 -8.41 7.36
CA ILE A 214 -5.00 -9.77 7.68
C ILE A 214 -5.73 -10.24 8.94
N GLN A 215 -6.59 -11.25 8.80
CA GLN A 215 -7.49 -11.71 9.87
C GLN A 215 -7.20 -13.14 10.33
N THR A 216 -6.33 -13.86 9.62
CA THR A 216 -6.02 -15.28 9.92
C THR A 216 -4.52 -15.51 9.93
N LYS A 217 -4.10 -16.54 10.67
CA LYS A 217 -2.69 -16.96 10.74
C LYS A 217 -2.15 -17.32 9.36
N GLU A 218 -2.95 -17.99 8.54
CA GLU A 218 -2.60 -18.41 7.19
C GLU A 218 -2.36 -17.21 6.27
N GLN A 219 -3.25 -16.20 6.33
CA GLN A 219 -3.07 -14.95 5.58
C GLN A 219 -1.81 -14.19 6.01
N ALA A 220 -1.50 -14.16 7.31
CA ALA A 220 -0.30 -13.50 7.83
C ALA A 220 0.98 -14.15 7.30
N VAL A 221 1.04 -15.48 7.33
CA VAL A 221 2.18 -16.26 6.80
C VAL A 221 2.31 -16.05 5.29
N GLN A 222 1.20 -16.16 4.54
CA GLN A 222 1.22 -15.94 3.10
C GLN A 222 1.67 -14.51 2.76
N TRP A 223 1.23 -13.51 3.51
CA TRP A 223 1.64 -12.12 3.34
C TRP A 223 3.14 -11.95 3.56
N ILE A 224 3.72 -12.60 4.57
CA ILE A 224 5.17 -12.61 4.81
C ILE A 224 5.91 -13.23 3.61
N GLU A 225 5.44 -14.36 3.08
CA GLU A 225 6.05 -15.01 1.92
C GLU A 225 5.97 -14.16 0.65
N GLU A 226 4.85 -13.47 0.43
CA GLU A 226 4.68 -12.59 -0.72
C GLU A 226 5.54 -11.33 -0.58
N THR A 227 5.48 -10.67 0.59
CA THR A 227 6.28 -9.47 0.85
C THR A 227 7.77 -9.77 0.87
N SER A 228 8.23 -10.91 1.36
CA SER A 228 9.65 -11.30 1.26
C SER A 228 10.09 -11.48 -0.19
N LYS A 229 9.28 -12.11 -1.06
CA LYS A 229 9.54 -12.21 -2.51
C LYS A 229 9.60 -10.81 -3.15
N PHE A 230 8.71 -9.90 -2.77
CA PHE A 230 8.75 -8.51 -3.23
C PHE A 230 9.94 -7.75 -2.67
N THR A 231 10.34 -7.93 -1.41
CA THR A 231 11.52 -7.27 -0.82
C THR A 231 12.79 -7.69 -1.53
N SER A 232 12.92 -8.98 -1.91
CA SER A 232 14.04 -9.44 -2.74
C SER A 232 14.03 -8.82 -4.14
N ALA A 233 12.86 -8.71 -4.79
CA ALA A 233 12.73 -8.07 -6.11
C ALA A 233 12.88 -6.53 -6.07
N VAL A 234 12.45 -5.88 -4.99
CA VAL A 234 12.57 -4.44 -4.75
C VAL A 234 14.00 -4.08 -4.41
N GLN A 235 14.77 -4.92 -3.69
CA GLN A 235 16.21 -4.72 -3.50
C GLN A 235 16.97 -4.73 -4.84
N GLU A 236 16.57 -5.55 -5.81
CA GLU A 236 17.16 -5.53 -7.17
C GLU A 236 16.76 -4.30 -7.99
N LEU A 237 15.51 -3.85 -7.89
CA LEU A 237 15.01 -2.61 -8.54
C LEU A 237 15.57 -1.33 -7.88
N ASP A 238 15.80 -1.36 -6.57
CA ASP A 238 16.39 -0.27 -5.79
C ASP A 238 17.90 -0.18 -6.05
N ALA A 239 18.62 -1.30 -6.13
CA ALA A 239 20.04 -1.30 -6.49
C ALA A 239 20.32 -0.65 -7.86
N LYS A 240 19.53 -1.00 -8.89
CA LYS A 240 19.64 -0.41 -10.24
C LYS A 240 19.38 1.10 -10.23
N SER A 241 18.33 1.52 -9.53
CA SER A 241 17.93 2.93 -9.42
C SER A 241 18.94 3.74 -8.60
N TYR A 242 19.38 3.19 -7.47
CA TYR A 242 20.41 3.73 -6.60
C TYR A 242 21.73 3.94 -7.35
N LEU A 243 22.25 2.92 -8.06
CA LEU A 243 23.50 3.03 -8.80
C LEU A 243 23.40 4.00 -9.98
N THR A 244 22.23 4.09 -10.62
CA THR A 244 21.98 5.08 -11.67
C THR A 244 22.00 6.51 -11.11
N GLN A 245 21.41 6.72 -9.93
CA GLN A 245 21.45 8.00 -9.22
C GLN A 245 22.89 8.32 -8.76
N TYR A 246 23.61 7.32 -8.24
CA TYR A 246 25.00 7.44 -7.81
C TYR A 246 25.92 7.86 -8.97
N LEU A 247 25.77 7.24 -10.14
CA LEU A 247 26.50 7.60 -11.35
C LEU A 247 26.18 9.03 -11.81
N ARG A 248 24.90 9.43 -11.75
CA ARG A 248 24.47 10.80 -12.09
C ARG A 248 25.16 11.84 -11.21
N ASP A 249 25.24 11.60 -9.91
CA ASP A 249 25.84 12.53 -8.95
C ASP A 249 27.35 12.72 -9.22
N ARG A 250 28.05 11.64 -9.62
CA ARG A 250 29.49 11.70 -9.96
C ARG A 250 29.77 12.33 -11.32
N LEU A 251 28.93 12.06 -12.33
CA LEU A 251 29.07 12.67 -13.65
C LEU A 251 28.60 14.14 -13.69
N LYS A 252 27.78 14.58 -12.72
CA LYS A 252 27.10 15.89 -12.69
C LYS A 252 26.26 16.17 -13.94
N ARG A 253 25.83 15.11 -14.64
CA ARG A 253 24.98 15.13 -15.84
C ARG A 253 24.13 13.88 -15.88
N GLN A 254 23.07 13.90 -16.69
CA GLN A 254 22.24 12.72 -16.90
C GLN A 254 23.07 11.61 -17.56
N PRO A 255 23.11 10.38 -16.99
CA PRO A 255 23.74 9.24 -17.62
C PRO A 255 23.07 8.90 -18.96
N THR A 256 23.86 8.49 -19.94
CA THR A 256 23.34 8.00 -21.22
C THR A 256 22.71 6.61 -21.06
N GLY A 257 21.81 6.22 -21.95
CA GLY A 257 21.19 4.88 -21.92
C GLY A 257 22.22 3.75 -21.95
N THR A 258 23.35 3.94 -22.64
CA THR A 258 24.47 2.99 -22.64
C THR A 258 25.11 2.84 -21.25
N GLN A 259 25.26 3.94 -20.51
CA GLN A 259 25.83 3.92 -19.15
C GLN A 259 24.90 3.25 -18.15
N ILE A 260 23.59 3.48 -18.27
CA ILE A 260 22.57 2.80 -17.47
C ILE A 260 22.56 1.30 -17.79
N GLY A 261 22.64 0.94 -19.07
CA GLY A 261 22.70 -0.45 -19.51
C GLY A 261 23.91 -1.20 -18.95
N ILE A 262 25.07 -0.56 -18.82
CA ILE A 262 26.27 -1.18 -18.21
C ILE A 262 26.04 -1.46 -16.73
N ILE A 263 25.48 -0.51 -15.97
CA ILE A 263 25.18 -0.73 -14.55
C ILE A 263 24.27 -1.96 -14.38
N HIS A 264 23.25 -2.08 -15.22
CA HIS A 264 22.35 -3.24 -15.18
C HIS A 264 23.08 -4.54 -15.50
N GLN A 265 23.95 -4.53 -16.52
CA GLN A 265 24.76 -5.70 -16.90
C GLN A 265 25.72 -6.14 -15.80
N LEU A 266 26.27 -5.22 -15.02
CA LEU A 266 27.18 -5.55 -13.92
C LEU A 266 26.47 -6.23 -12.74
N LEU A 267 25.20 -5.90 -12.52
CA LEU A 267 24.37 -6.52 -11.49
C LEU A 267 23.80 -7.88 -11.93
N GLU A 268 23.64 -8.10 -13.24
CA GLU A 268 23.07 -9.31 -13.82
C GLU A 268 24.16 -10.29 -14.29
N LYS A 269 23.75 -11.47 -14.77
CA LYS A 269 24.67 -12.43 -15.39
C LYS A 269 25.26 -11.82 -16.68
N PRO A 270 26.58 -11.95 -16.92
CA PRO A 270 27.50 -12.91 -16.29
C PRO A 270 28.28 -12.41 -15.06
N TYR A 271 28.18 -11.14 -14.67
CA TYR A 271 29.08 -10.53 -13.68
C TYR A 271 28.60 -10.74 -12.23
N GLU A 272 27.30 -10.55 -11.97
CA GLU A 272 26.68 -10.70 -10.64
C GLU A 272 27.44 -9.97 -9.52
N PHE A 273 27.80 -8.70 -9.75
CA PHE A 273 28.48 -7.89 -8.75
C PHE A 273 27.51 -7.35 -7.70
N GLU A 274 27.96 -7.29 -6.45
CA GLU A 274 27.21 -6.59 -5.41
C GLU A 274 27.15 -5.08 -5.70
N PRO A 275 26.09 -4.37 -5.30
CA PRO A 275 25.96 -2.93 -5.54
C PRO A 275 27.17 -2.12 -5.06
N GLY A 276 27.71 -2.47 -3.87
CA GLY A 276 28.90 -1.82 -3.32
C GLY A 276 30.19 -2.09 -4.12
N CYS A 277 30.28 -3.21 -4.84
CA CYS A 277 31.38 -3.47 -5.78
C CYS A 277 31.26 -2.54 -7.01
N VAL A 278 30.04 -2.37 -7.53
CA VAL A 278 29.77 -1.48 -8.67
C VAL A 278 30.02 -0.01 -8.32
N GLU A 279 29.68 0.45 -7.11
CA GLU A 279 30.03 1.81 -6.63
C GLU A 279 31.54 2.06 -6.71
N VAL A 280 32.32 1.11 -6.20
CA VAL A 280 33.78 1.17 -6.17
C VAL A 280 34.36 1.19 -7.59
N LEU A 281 33.79 0.41 -8.50
CA LEU A 281 34.14 0.43 -9.92
C LEU A 281 33.82 1.79 -10.57
N ILE A 282 32.65 2.37 -10.28
CA ILE A 282 32.25 3.69 -10.77
C ILE A 282 33.24 4.76 -10.32
N GLU A 283 33.58 4.79 -9.03
CA GLU A 283 34.53 5.74 -8.47
C GLU A 283 35.92 5.60 -9.10
N HIS A 284 36.40 4.37 -9.27
CA HIS A 284 37.70 4.09 -9.86
C HIS A 284 37.76 4.58 -11.32
N VAL A 285 36.79 4.19 -12.14
CA VAL A 285 36.76 4.55 -13.56
C VAL A 285 36.66 6.06 -13.75
N ILE A 286 35.79 6.73 -13.00
CA ILE A 286 35.63 8.19 -13.11
C ILE A 286 36.91 8.89 -12.67
N SER A 287 37.53 8.46 -11.57
CA SER A 287 38.80 9.01 -11.09
C SER A 287 39.90 8.88 -12.14
N GLN A 288 40.04 7.70 -12.78
CA GLN A 288 41.00 7.48 -13.86
C GLN A 288 40.70 8.31 -15.12
N GLN A 289 39.43 8.50 -15.49
CA GLN A 289 39.07 9.36 -16.62
C GLN A 289 39.33 10.84 -16.34
N ILE A 290 39.13 11.31 -15.10
CA ILE A 290 39.50 12.67 -14.69
C ILE A 290 41.01 12.86 -14.79
N LEU A 291 41.81 11.90 -14.31
CA LEU A 291 43.27 11.98 -14.37
C LEU A 291 43.80 11.97 -15.81
N SER A 292 43.25 11.14 -16.68
CA SER A 292 43.72 10.99 -18.07
C SER A 292 43.20 12.06 -19.04
N LYS A 293 41.93 12.46 -18.93
CA LYS A 293 41.25 13.34 -19.90
C LYS A 293 40.74 14.65 -19.31
N GLY A 294 40.89 14.87 -18.00
CA GLY A 294 40.44 16.08 -17.31
C GLY A 294 38.92 16.22 -17.18
N LYS A 295 38.14 15.20 -17.55
CA LYS A 295 36.66 15.23 -17.49
C LYS A 295 36.11 13.89 -16.98
N PRO A 296 35.06 13.92 -16.13
CA PRO A 296 34.42 12.71 -15.65
C PRO A 296 33.65 12.03 -16.79
N ASP A 297 33.99 10.78 -17.05
CA ASP A 297 33.27 9.95 -18.02
C ASP A 297 33.21 8.49 -17.56
N PHE A 298 32.25 7.75 -18.08
CA PHE A 298 32.05 6.34 -17.77
C PHE A 298 31.98 5.53 -19.08
N PRO A 299 33.14 5.22 -19.69
CA PRO A 299 33.19 4.63 -21.02
C PRO A 299 33.04 3.10 -21.01
N LYS A 300 32.08 2.60 -21.79
CA LYS A 300 31.69 1.18 -21.88
C LYS A 300 32.86 0.20 -21.92
N ARG A 301 33.72 0.31 -22.94
CA ARG A 301 34.82 -0.66 -23.16
C ARG A 301 35.79 -0.74 -21.99
N TYR A 302 36.05 0.40 -21.32
CA TYR A 302 36.99 0.43 -20.21
C TYR A 302 36.39 -0.22 -18.96
N VAL A 303 35.11 0.05 -18.69
CA VAL A 303 34.37 -0.59 -17.60
C VAL A 303 34.29 -2.10 -17.80
N GLU A 304 33.97 -2.56 -19.01
CA GLU A 304 33.90 -3.99 -19.34
C GLU A 304 35.23 -4.72 -19.15
N VAL A 305 36.37 -4.09 -19.52
CA VAL A 305 37.70 -4.68 -19.33
C VAL A 305 38.00 -4.87 -17.84
N ILE A 306 37.75 -3.85 -17.02
CA ILE A 306 38.00 -3.93 -15.57
C ILE A 306 37.03 -4.94 -14.92
N ALA A 307 35.76 -4.92 -15.31
CA ALA A 307 34.76 -5.85 -14.81
C ALA A 307 35.12 -7.31 -15.15
N GLN A 308 35.61 -7.58 -16.36
CA GLN A 308 36.07 -8.90 -16.77
C GLN A 308 37.29 -9.35 -15.96
N GLU A 309 38.27 -8.47 -15.75
CA GLU A 309 39.44 -8.75 -14.91
C GLU A 309 39.04 -9.04 -13.46
N TRP A 310 38.10 -8.28 -12.91
CA TRP A 310 37.57 -8.51 -11.55
C TRP A 310 36.83 -9.83 -11.46
N LEU A 311 36.05 -10.19 -12.48
CA LEU A 311 35.34 -11.46 -12.55
C LEU A 311 36.32 -12.65 -12.56
N GLU A 312 37.40 -12.56 -13.35
CA GLU A 312 38.46 -13.58 -13.42
C GLU A 312 39.21 -13.75 -12.09
N ARG A 313 39.34 -12.66 -11.32
CA ARG A 313 39.94 -12.65 -9.97
C ARG A 313 38.96 -13.02 -8.85
N GLY A 314 37.69 -13.26 -9.17
CA GLY A 314 36.65 -13.57 -8.17
C GLY A 314 36.23 -12.38 -7.29
N VAL A 315 36.50 -11.16 -7.73
CA VAL A 315 36.14 -9.92 -7.03
C VAL A 315 34.66 -9.63 -7.26
N ARG A 316 33.82 -9.87 -6.24
CA ARG A 316 32.36 -9.63 -6.31
C ARG A 316 31.82 -8.71 -5.22
N THR A 317 32.55 -8.55 -4.13
CA THR A 317 32.13 -7.76 -2.96
C THR A 317 32.84 -6.42 -2.92
N ARG A 318 32.27 -5.46 -2.18
CA ARG A 318 32.88 -4.13 -1.98
C ARG A 318 34.30 -4.21 -1.40
N GLN A 319 34.52 -5.07 -0.42
CA GLN A 319 35.81 -5.17 0.28
C GLN A 319 36.90 -5.69 -0.65
N THR A 320 36.61 -6.77 -1.38
CA THR A 320 37.53 -7.33 -2.38
C THR A 320 37.83 -6.35 -3.52
N ALA A 321 36.87 -5.51 -3.89
CA ALA A 321 37.06 -4.49 -4.92
C ALA A 321 38.01 -3.37 -4.48
N LEU A 322 37.92 -2.94 -3.22
CA LEU A 322 38.85 -1.96 -2.65
C LEU A 322 40.28 -2.50 -2.58
N GLU A 323 40.44 -3.77 -2.18
CA GLU A 323 41.74 -4.46 -2.16
C GLU A 323 42.32 -4.58 -3.58
N ALA A 324 41.52 -5.01 -4.55
CA ALA A 324 41.94 -5.11 -5.94
C ALA A 324 42.37 -3.75 -6.53
N ILE A 325 41.68 -2.65 -6.18
CA ILE A 325 42.08 -1.30 -6.58
C ILE A 325 43.38 -0.87 -5.88
N ALA A 326 43.55 -1.19 -4.59
CA ALA A 326 44.77 -0.87 -3.87
C ALA A 326 45.98 -1.58 -4.50
N GLU A 327 45.83 -2.85 -4.87
CA GLU A 327 46.85 -3.62 -5.61
C GLU A 327 47.11 -3.03 -7.00
N TRP A 328 46.06 -2.71 -7.76
CA TRP A 328 46.19 -2.11 -9.08
C TRP A 328 46.88 -0.75 -9.03
N ASN A 329 46.53 0.08 -8.04
CA ASN A 329 47.19 1.36 -7.81
C ASN A 329 48.63 1.16 -7.38
N ALA A 330 48.95 0.16 -6.57
CA ALA A 330 50.32 -0.15 -6.17
C ALA A 330 51.17 -0.62 -7.37
N SER A 331 50.60 -1.46 -8.25
CA SER A 331 51.31 -1.95 -9.44
C SER A 331 51.50 -0.86 -10.50
N HIS A 332 50.56 0.08 -10.64
CA HIS A 332 50.63 1.18 -11.61
C HIS A 332 51.33 2.43 -11.07
N ALA A 333 51.35 2.67 -9.75
CA ALA A 333 52.15 3.73 -9.12
C ALA A 333 53.66 3.46 -9.26
N LEU A 334 54.06 2.19 -9.39
CA LEU A 334 55.42 1.78 -9.75
C LEU A 334 55.78 2.07 -11.23
N GLN A 335 54.85 2.58 -12.05
CA GLN A 335 55.04 2.86 -13.49
C GLN A 335 54.83 4.33 -13.88
N LEU A 336 55.00 5.31 -12.98
CA LEU A 336 55.12 6.70 -13.42
C LEU A 336 56.54 6.95 -13.96
N PRO A 337 56.72 7.34 -15.24
CA PRO A 337 58.01 7.85 -15.68
C PRO A 337 58.24 9.19 -15.00
N ASN A 338 59.32 9.29 -14.23
CA ASN A 338 59.95 10.56 -13.93
C ASN A 338 60.21 11.27 -15.27
N THR A 339 59.40 12.27 -15.59
CA THR A 339 59.74 13.24 -16.62
C THR A 339 59.39 14.63 -16.11
N SER A 340 60.43 15.24 -15.56
CA SER A 340 60.66 16.66 -15.44
C SER A 340 60.32 17.44 -16.71
N ALA A 341 59.90 18.69 -16.49
CA ALA A 341 60.04 19.83 -17.39
C ALA A 341 59.27 19.76 -18.73
N ASP A 342 58.19 20.54 -18.86
CA ASP A 342 58.33 21.74 -19.68
C ASP A 342 57.25 22.79 -19.36
N THR A 343 57.73 24.01 -19.19
CA THR A 343 57.01 25.20 -18.82
C THR A 343 56.40 25.79 -20.08
N LYS A 344 55.07 25.81 -20.21
CA LYS A 344 54.40 26.79 -21.09
C LYS A 344 53.26 27.46 -20.37
N GLU A 345 53.60 28.66 -19.90
CA GLU A 345 52.70 29.73 -19.51
C GLU A 345 51.55 29.89 -20.52
N ARG A 346 50.32 30.03 -20.00
CA ARG A 346 49.25 30.75 -20.69
C ARG A 346 48.52 31.66 -19.71
N PRO A 347 48.19 32.89 -20.11
CA PRO A 347 47.88 34.00 -19.21
C PRO A 347 46.45 33.98 -18.68
N LEU A 348 46.29 34.59 -17.51
CA LEU A 348 45.05 34.95 -16.83
C LEU A 348 44.30 36.11 -17.53
N ILE A 349 42.99 36.21 -17.25
CA ILE A 349 42.02 37.32 -17.50
C ILE A 349 41.29 37.17 -18.87
N GLN A 350 39.97 36.98 -18.98
CA GLN A 350 38.90 37.94 -18.65
C GLN A 350 37.51 37.31 -18.35
N GLN A 351 36.98 37.71 -17.18
CA GLN A 351 35.62 38.20 -16.90
C GLN A 351 34.36 37.50 -17.48
N LYS A 352 33.67 36.83 -16.55
CA LYS A 352 32.22 36.84 -16.29
C LYS A 352 31.38 37.76 -17.20
N ARG A 353 30.58 37.18 -18.10
CA ARG A 353 29.38 37.82 -18.66
C ARG A 353 28.13 37.11 -18.14
N GLU A 354 27.34 37.87 -17.40
CA GLU A 354 26.07 37.50 -16.82
C GLU A 354 25.03 37.21 -17.91
N LYS A 355 24.21 36.17 -17.70
CA LYS A 355 23.04 35.88 -18.55
C LYS A 355 21.82 36.68 -18.04
N PRO A 356 20.93 37.13 -18.94
CA PRO A 356 20.00 38.21 -18.68
C PRO A 356 18.88 37.87 -17.68
N VAL A 357 18.60 38.82 -16.81
CA VAL A 357 17.44 38.87 -15.91
C VAL A 357 16.16 38.83 -16.75
N LYS A 358 15.34 37.79 -16.53
CA LYS A 358 14.00 37.69 -17.11
C LYS A 358 13.10 38.77 -16.49
N VAL A 359 12.81 39.82 -17.23
CA VAL A 359 11.79 40.81 -16.91
C VAL A 359 10.42 40.10 -16.91
N ARG A 360 9.81 39.95 -15.73
CA ARG A 360 8.41 39.50 -15.61
C ARG A 360 7.50 40.65 -16.04
N SER A 361 6.83 40.48 -17.17
CA SER A 361 5.84 41.42 -17.69
C SER A 361 4.63 41.50 -16.75
N SER A 362 4.40 42.68 -16.16
CA SER A 362 3.26 43.00 -15.29
C SER A 362 1.90 42.92 -16.02
N TYR A 363 1.91 42.73 -17.34
CA TYR A 363 0.73 42.55 -18.17
C TYR A 363 0.13 41.14 -18.04
N ILE A 364 0.97 40.10 -17.85
CA ILE A 364 0.50 38.70 -17.73
C ILE A 364 -0.19 38.44 -16.38
N GLU A 365 0.24 39.12 -15.31
CA GLU A 365 -0.43 39.03 -13.99
C GLU A 365 -1.81 39.72 -13.98
N LYS A 366 -1.98 40.79 -14.75
CA LYS A 366 -3.29 41.47 -14.89
C LYS A 366 -4.30 40.62 -15.67
N LEU A 367 -3.85 39.86 -16.67
CA LEU A 367 -4.71 38.93 -17.42
C LEU A 367 -5.17 37.72 -16.59
N ARG A 368 -4.32 37.19 -15.71
CA ARG A 368 -4.70 36.09 -14.79
C ARG A 368 -5.70 36.51 -13.71
N LYS A 369 -5.62 37.75 -13.21
CA LYS A 369 -6.57 38.27 -12.20
C LYS A 369 -7.94 38.61 -12.78
N ALA A 370 -8.08 38.76 -14.09
CA ALA A 370 -9.33 39.09 -14.77
C ALA A 370 -10.18 37.86 -15.16
N GLY A 371 -9.78 36.65 -14.78
CA GLY A 371 -10.60 35.44 -14.98
C GLY A 371 -10.73 34.96 -16.42
N ALA A 372 -9.88 35.43 -17.34
CA ALA A 372 -9.74 34.81 -18.66
C ALA A 372 -8.77 33.62 -18.53
N ARG A 373 -9.25 32.41 -18.83
CA ARG A 373 -8.42 31.19 -18.84
C ARG A 373 -7.37 31.24 -19.95
#